data_AF-A0AA42KRF6-F1
#
_entry.id   AF-A0AA42KRF6-F1
#
_cell.length_a   1.000
_cell.length_b   1.000
_cell.length_c   1.000
_cell.angle_alpha   90.00
_cell.angle_beta   90.00
_cell.angle_gamma   90.00
#
_symmetry.space_group_name_H-M   'P 1'
#
loop_
_entity.id
_entity.type
_entity.pdbx_description
1 polymer ?
#
loop_
_entity_poly.entity_id
_entity_poly.type
_entity_poly.pdbx_seq_one_letter_code
_entity_poly.pdbx_strand_id
1 'polypeptide(L)'
;MKNLILASLIFLSLNNYCFGHKDTVLSLEDNGAIIGLPDQYLPATLKIKFASNTDTIPIESIQISVAKNEVTLPQCIVKLIKTSSASDISLSASWYHKSSSLPHYMNINLYDPGYTPEKWANPKYSLLVNLVSARVIDMTYTEFAPNGNSSRLLPVKFSSLCQEKEIDGFLDGKPAL
;
A
#
# COMPACT_ATOMS: atom_id res chain seq x y z
N MET A 1 41.26 9.54 -32.85
CA MET A 1 39.87 10.07 -32.86
C MET A 1 38.83 9.02 -33.22
N LYS A 2 38.96 8.29 -34.33
CA LYS A 2 37.99 7.25 -34.76
C LYS A 2 37.71 6.16 -33.69
N ASN A 3 38.76 5.74 -32.97
CA ASN A 3 38.64 4.73 -31.90
C ASN A 3 37.97 5.26 -30.62
N LEU A 4 38.02 6.57 -30.35
CA LEU A 4 37.30 7.20 -29.23
C LEU A 4 35.80 7.28 -29.50
N ILE A 5 35.42 7.57 -30.76
CA ILE A 5 34.01 7.65 -31.18
C ILE A 5 33.34 6.28 -31.08
N LEU A 6 34.05 5.22 -31.50
CA LEU A 6 33.54 3.84 -31.41
C LEU A 6 33.36 3.37 -29.96
N ALA A 7 34.30 3.70 -29.08
CA ALA A 7 34.18 3.40 -27.65
C ALA A 7 33.00 4.14 -26.99
N SER A 8 32.75 5.40 -27.37
CA SER A 8 31.64 6.19 -26.84
C SER A 8 30.26 5.67 -27.27
N LEU A 9 30.14 5.19 -28.51
CA LEU A 9 28.91 4.55 -29.02
C LEU A 9 28.58 3.23 -28.30
N ILE A 10 29.60 2.44 -27.93
CA ILE A 10 29.40 1.19 -27.17
C ILE A 10 28.89 1.49 -25.75
N PHE A 11 29.44 2.50 -25.07
CA PHE A 11 28.97 2.90 -23.73
C PHE A 11 27.53 3.41 -23.72
N LEU A 12 27.07 4.11 -24.76
CA LEU A 12 25.68 4.58 -24.87
C LEU A 12 24.68 3.45 -25.11
N SER A 13 25.10 2.34 -25.74
CA SER A 13 24.26 1.16 -26.00
C SER A 13 24.08 0.25 -24.77
N LEU A 14 24.87 0.46 -23.71
CA LEU A 14 24.81 -0.30 -22.45
C LEU A 14 23.91 0.35 -21.39
N ASN A 15 23.10 1.35 -21.76
CA ASN A 15 22.01 1.86 -20.92
C ASN A 15 20.89 0.81 -20.86
N ASN A 16 21.17 -0.28 -20.14
CA ASN A 16 20.16 -1.22 -19.71
C ASN A 16 19.05 -0.43 -19.01
N TYR A 17 17.82 -0.67 -19.45
CA TYR A 17 16.61 -0.15 -18.86
C TYR A 17 16.72 -0.21 -17.34
N CYS A 18 16.89 0.95 -16.71
CA CYS A 18 16.78 1.05 -15.27
C CYS A 18 15.31 0.77 -14.98
N PHE A 19 15.00 -0.48 -14.63
CA PHE A 19 13.70 -0.90 -14.10
C PHE A 19 13.55 -0.29 -12.70
N GLY A 20 13.46 1.04 -12.64
CA GLY A 20 12.98 1.73 -11.45
C GLY A 20 11.55 1.28 -11.19
N HIS A 21 11.24 0.98 -9.93
CA HIS A 21 9.87 0.70 -9.52
C HIS A 21 8.97 1.84 -9.99
N LYS A 22 8.02 1.53 -10.88
CA LYS A 22 7.05 2.50 -11.36
C LYS A 22 5.76 2.32 -10.59
N ASP A 23 5.69 3.00 -9.45
CA ASP A 23 4.45 3.16 -8.72
C ASP A 23 3.59 4.20 -9.44
N THR A 24 2.37 3.80 -9.79
CA THR A 24 1.36 4.67 -10.39
C THR A 24 0.43 5.14 -9.30
N VAL A 25 0.25 6.45 -9.17
CA VAL A 25 -0.73 7.04 -8.24
C VAL A 25 -2.14 6.69 -8.72
N LEU A 26 -2.99 6.26 -7.81
CA LEU A 26 -4.40 5.92 -8.08
C LEU A 26 -5.31 6.96 -7.42
N SER A 27 -6.54 7.07 -7.91
CA SER A 27 -7.58 7.92 -7.31
C SER A 27 -8.59 7.07 -6.55
N LEU A 28 -9.03 7.55 -5.39
CA LEU A 28 -10.12 6.98 -4.61
C LEU A 28 -11.33 7.90 -4.72
N GLU A 29 -12.40 7.41 -5.33
CA GLU A 29 -13.66 8.14 -5.48
C GLU A 29 -14.52 8.04 -4.20
N ASP A 30 -15.46 8.96 -4.01
CA ASP A 30 -16.33 9.02 -2.83
C ASP A 30 -17.16 7.74 -2.60
N ASN A 31 -17.46 7.01 -3.67
CA ASN A 31 -18.18 5.73 -3.60
C ASN A 31 -17.27 4.52 -3.28
N GLY A 32 -15.98 4.78 -3.03
CA GLY A 32 -14.95 3.78 -2.76
C GLY A 32 -14.32 3.16 -4.01
N ALA A 33 -14.68 3.60 -5.22
CA ALA A 33 -14.07 3.08 -6.45
C ALA A 33 -12.60 3.52 -6.56
N ILE A 34 -11.74 2.61 -7.01
CA ILE A 34 -10.32 2.88 -7.26
C ILE A 34 -10.10 3.03 -8.77
N ILE A 35 -9.59 4.17 -9.18
CA ILE A 35 -9.37 4.53 -10.59
C ILE A 35 -7.87 4.59 -10.90
N GLY A 36 -7.49 4.11 -12.09
CA GLY A 36 -6.11 4.13 -12.59
C GLY A 36 -5.42 2.76 -12.64
N LEU A 37 -6.09 1.69 -12.20
CA LEU A 37 -5.61 0.32 -12.38
C LEU A 37 -5.87 -0.18 -13.81
N PRO A 38 -5.02 -1.07 -14.36
CA PRO A 38 -5.28 -1.78 -15.61
C PRO A 38 -6.58 -2.59 -15.57
N ASP A 39 -7.23 -2.75 -16.73
CA ASP A 39 -8.54 -3.41 -16.89
C ASP A 39 -8.63 -4.79 -16.23
N GLN A 40 -7.54 -5.57 -16.28
CA GLN A 40 -7.50 -6.92 -15.69
C GLN A 40 -7.67 -6.94 -14.15
N TYR A 41 -7.50 -5.80 -13.48
CA TYR A 41 -7.70 -5.65 -12.04
C TYR A 41 -9.02 -4.94 -11.70
N LEU A 42 -9.82 -4.59 -12.69
CA LEU A 42 -11.11 -3.93 -12.50
C LEU A 42 -12.25 -4.96 -12.39
N PRO A 43 -13.34 -4.65 -11.65
CA PRO A 43 -13.49 -3.46 -10.79
C PRO A 43 -12.59 -3.55 -9.54
N ALA A 44 -12.20 -2.40 -8.99
CA ALA A 44 -11.47 -2.32 -7.73
C ALA A 44 -12.10 -1.30 -6.79
N THR A 45 -12.29 -1.67 -5.52
CA THR A 45 -12.86 -0.76 -4.52
C THR A 45 -12.16 -0.86 -3.16
N LEU A 46 -12.08 0.27 -2.47
CA LEU A 46 -11.72 0.39 -1.06
C LEU A 46 -12.91 1.00 -0.33
N LYS A 47 -13.61 0.17 0.44
CA LYS A 47 -14.75 0.61 1.25
C LYS A 47 -14.32 0.72 2.70
N ILE A 48 -14.44 1.92 3.25
CA ILE A 48 -14.12 2.21 4.65
C ILE A 48 -15.38 2.72 5.31
N LYS A 49 -15.79 2.03 6.37
CA LYS A 49 -16.88 2.49 7.22
C LYS A 49 -16.27 3.23 8.40
N PHE A 50 -16.35 4.55 8.38
CA PHE A 50 -15.97 5.38 9.52
C PHE A 50 -17.02 5.28 10.63
N ALA A 51 -16.56 5.27 11.88
CA ALA A 51 -17.42 5.21 13.05
C ALA A 51 -18.20 6.52 13.20
N SER A 52 -19.49 6.41 13.57
CA SER A 52 -20.33 7.59 13.80
C SER A 52 -19.99 8.34 15.10
N ASN A 53 -19.35 7.65 16.07
CA ASN A 53 -18.90 8.21 17.35
C ASN A 53 -17.39 7.99 17.49
N THR A 54 -16.61 9.06 17.51
CA THR A 54 -15.15 9.02 17.30
C THR A 54 -14.31 8.97 18.58
N ASP A 55 -14.92 8.77 19.76
CA ASP A 55 -14.22 8.92 21.04
C ASP A 55 -13.13 7.86 21.30
N THR A 56 -13.07 6.78 20.52
CA THR A 56 -12.07 5.72 20.72
C THR A 56 -11.53 5.09 19.44
N ILE A 57 -12.38 4.68 18.48
CA ILE A 57 -11.95 3.98 17.26
C ILE A 57 -12.64 4.64 16.05
N PRO A 58 -11.89 5.25 15.10
CA PRO A 58 -12.49 6.03 14.02
C PRO A 58 -12.99 5.17 12.84
N ILE A 59 -12.59 3.90 12.74
CA ILE A 59 -12.96 3.00 11.64
C ILE A 59 -13.64 1.75 12.19
N GLU A 60 -14.81 1.41 11.64
CA GLU A 60 -15.54 0.18 11.96
C GLU A 60 -15.11 -0.98 11.07
N SER A 61 -14.88 -0.73 9.78
CA SER A 61 -14.44 -1.77 8.84
C SER A 61 -13.67 -1.21 7.65
N ILE A 62 -12.80 -2.05 7.09
CA ILE A 62 -12.09 -1.80 5.83
C ILE A 62 -12.23 -3.06 4.97
N GLN A 63 -12.79 -2.89 3.78
CA GLN A 63 -12.95 -3.94 2.78
C GLN A 63 -12.24 -3.51 1.49
N ILE A 64 -11.42 -4.41 0.96
CA ILE A 64 -10.68 -4.20 -0.29
C ILE A 64 -11.16 -5.25 -1.27
N SER A 65 -11.48 -4.83 -2.49
CA SER A 65 -11.86 -5.72 -3.58
C SER A 65 -11.08 -5.38 -4.84
N VAL A 66 -10.64 -6.42 -5.55
CA VAL A 66 -9.93 -6.33 -6.83
C VAL A 66 -10.44 -7.46 -7.73
N ALA A 67 -10.99 -7.08 -8.88
CA ALA A 67 -11.76 -7.94 -9.77
C ALA A 67 -12.87 -8.71 -9.01
N LYS A 68 -12.71 -10.03 -8.89
CA LYS A 68 -13.66 -10.92 -8.18
C LYS A 68 -13.23 -11.28 -6.76
N ASN A 69 -12.05 -10.84 -6.34
CA ASN A 69 -11.50 -11.16 -5.03
C ASN A 69 -11.80 -10.03 -4.06
N GLU A 70 -12.01 -10.40 -2.81
CA GLU A 70 -12.32 -9.48 -1.75
C GLU A 70 -11.66 -9.95 -0.46
N VAL A 71 -11.21 -8.99 0.33
CA VAL A 71 -10.77 -9.20 1.70
C VAL A 71 -11.36 -8.12 2.61
N THR A 72 -11.73 -8.51 3.82
CA THR A 72 -12.05 -7.58 4.90
C THR A 72 -10.95 -7.66 5.94
N LEU A 73 -10.42 -6.51 6.36
CA LEU A 73 -9.42 -6.47 7.42
C LEU A 73 -10.04 -6.93 8.74
N PRO A 74 -9.37 -7.79 9.51
CA PRO A 74 -9.89 -8.23 10.80
C PRO A 74 -9.87 -7.08 11.82
N GLN A 75 -10.77 -7.15 12.80
CA GLN A 75 -10.96 -6.08 13.79
C GLN A 75 -9.72 -5.77 14.62
N CYS A 76 -8.88 -6.78 14.90
CA CYS A 76 -7.59 -6.60 15.55
C CYS A 76 -6.66 -5.62 14.80
N ILE A 77 -6.78 -5.52 13.47
CA ILE A 77 -5.98 -4.60 12.64
C ILE A 77 -6.68 -3.27 12.45
N VAL A 78 -7.98 -3.27 12.19
CA VAL A 78 -8.76 -2.03 12.03
C VAL A 78 -8.60 -1.10 13.23
N LYS A 79 -8.55 -1.65 14.45
CA LYS A 79 -8.36 -0.90 15.70
C LYS A 79 -7.04 -0.15 15.81
N LEU A 80 -6.04 -0.48 15.01
CA LEU A 80 -4.76 0.23 15.01
C LEU A 80 -4.81 1.55 14.25
N ILE A 81 -5.70 1.62 13.24
CA ILE A 81 -5.72 2.69 12.24
C ILE A 81 -6.51 3.87 12.78
N LYS A 82 -5.90 5.05 12.72
CA LYS A 82 -6.47 6.30 13.26
C LYS A 82 -7.00 7.25 12.19
N THR A 83 -6.88 6.88 10.92
CA THR A 83 -7.38 7.67 9.79
C THR A 83 -8.86 7.98 9.96
N SER A 84 -9.21 9.26 9.82
CA SER A 84 -10.56 9.77 10.13
C SER A 84 -11.38 10.16 8.90
N SER A 85 -10.76 10.26 7.73
CA SER A 85 -11.45 10.68 6.51
C SER A 85 -10.86 10.02 5.27
N ALA A 86 -11.63 9.98 4.18
CA ALA A 86 -11.14 9.47 2.90
C ALA A 86 -10.02 10.35 2.29
N SER A 87 -9.99 11.65 2.61
CA SER A 87 -8.92 12.56 2.16
C SER A 87 -7.56 12.29 2.81
N ASP A 88 -7.54 11.53 3.90
CA ASP A 88 -6.32 11.11 4.60
C ASP A 88 -5.80 9.75 4.08
N ILE A 89 -6.17 9.40 2.84
CA ILE A 89 -5.84 8.13 2.21
C ILE A 89 -5.15 8.41 0.88
N SER A 90 -4.05 7.70 0.62
CA SER A 90 -3.43 7.71 -0.70
C SER A 90 -3.16 6.31 -1.21
N LEU A 91 -3.34 6.15 -2.52
CA LEU A 91 -3.22 4.87 -3.20
C LEU A 91 -2.12 4.96 -4.25
N SER A 92 -1.27 3.95 -4.31
CA SER A 92 -0.35 3.73 -5.43
C SER A 92 -0.31 2.25 -5.78
N ALA A 93 0.11 1.91 -6.99
CA ALA A 93 0.23 0.51 -7.39
C ALA A 93 1.34 0.28 -8.42
N SER A 94 1.84 -0.95 -8.46
CA SER A 94 2.93 -1.36 -9.35
C SER A 94 2.64 -2.72 -9.98
N TRP A 95 2.80 -2.77 -11.30
CA TRP A 95 2.51 -3.94 -12.14
C TRP A 95 3.46 -4.07 -13.34
N TYR A 96 4.60 -3.36 -13.29
CA TYR A 96 5.60 -3.32 -14.37
C TYR A 96 6.81 -4.23 -14.11
N HIS A 97 6.71 -5.10 -13.10
CA HIS A 97 7.75 -6.05 -12.71
C HIS A 97 7.33 -7.50 -12.97
N LYS A 98 8.29 -8.42 -13.04
CA LYS A 98 7.99 -9.85 -13.03
C LYS A 98 7.42 -10.21 -11.66
N SER A 99 6.28 -10.91 -11.64
CA SER A 99 5.59 -11.32 -10.42
C SER A 99 6.29 -12.42 -9.60
N SER A 100 7.50 -12.85 -10.00
CA SER A 100 8.20 -13.99 -9.42
C SER A 100 8.78 -13.74 -8.02
N SER A 101 9.06 -12.48 -7.66
CA SER A 101 9.59 -12.11 -6.34
C SER A 101 8.60 -11.30 -5.49
N LEU A 102 7.73 -10.53 -6.14
CA LEU A 102 6.68 -9.75 -5.50
C LEU A 102 5.49 -9.73 -6.48
N PRO A 103 4.27 -10.08 -6.07
CA PRO A 103 3.12 -9.96 -6.95
C PRO A 103 2.91 -8.50 -7.39
N HIS A 104 2.09 -8.29 -8.41
CA HIS A 104 1.60 -6.94 -8.68
C HIS A 104 0.80 -6.48 -7.47
N TYR A 105 1.03 -5.24 -7.04
CA TYR A 105 0.54 -4.78 -5.75
C TYR A 105 -0.07 -3.40 -5.83
N MET A 106 -0.90 -3.10 -4.83
CA MET A 106 -1.36 -1.78 -4.49
C MET A 106 -0.92 -1.46 -3.06
N ASN A 107 -0.36 -0.28 -2.85
CA ASN A 107 -0.08 0.26 -1.55
C ASN A 107 -1.23 1.20 -1.14
N ILE A 108 -1.79 0.96 0.05
CA ILE A 108 -2.82 1.80 0.66
C ILE A 108 -2.18 2.51 1.86
N ASN A 109 -2.00 3.82 1.76
CA ASN A 109 -1.52 4.65 2.85
C ASN A 109 -2.72 5.22 3.61
N LEU A 110 -2.78 4.94 4.91
CA LEU A 110 -3.80 5.40 5.84
C LEU A 110 -3.10 6.33 6.83
N TYR A 111 -3.21 7.64 6.59
CA TYR A 111 -2.50 8.63 7.38
C TYR A 111 -3.16 8.84 8.74
N ASP A 112 -2.33 9.08 9.76
CA ASP A 112 -2.82 9.46 11.09
C ASP A 112 -3.40 10.89 11.07
N PRO A 113 -4.27 11.25 12.05
CA PRO A 113 -4.84 12.58 12.15
C PRO A 113 -3.78 13.69 12.15
N GLY A 114 -4.06 14.78 11.44
CA GLY A 114 -3.11 15.87 11.23
C GLY A 114 -2.25 15.74 9.98
N TYR A 115 -2.59 14.78 9.10
CA TYR A 115 -2.04 14.66 7.75
C TYR A 115 -2.02 16.02 7.03
N THR A 116 -0.89 16.33 6.40
CA THR A 116 -0.71 17.53 5.59
C THR A 116 0.12 17.14 4.37
N PRO A 117 -0.45 17.12 3.14
CA PRO A 117 0.25 16.69 1.94
C PRO A 117 1.58 17.41 1.69
N GLU A 118 1.70 18.66 2.12
CA GLU A 118 2.90 19.50 1.96
C GLU A 118 3.99 19.18 2.99
N LYS A 119 3.65 18.50 4.09
CA LYS A 119 4.65 18.06 5.07
C LYS A 119 5.28 16.77 4.59
N TRP A 120 6.59 16.64 4.79
CA TRP A 120 7.23 15.35 4.56
C TRP A 120 6.91 14.34 5.68
N ALA A 121 6.79 14.84 6.92
CA ALA A 121 6.54 14.01 8.10
C ALA A 121 5.05 13.78 8.32
N ASN A 122 4.56 12.65 7.83
CA ASN A 122 3.16 12.22 7.99
C ASN A 122 3.13 10.75 8.43
N PRO A 123 2.95 10.48 9.74
CA PRO A 123 2.80 9.12 10.23
C PRO A 123 1.61 8.42 9.57
N LYS A 124 1.77 7.13 9.31
CA LYS A 124 0.76 6.35 8.58
C LYS A 124 0.93 4.86 8.78
N TYR A 125 -0.16 4.14 8.60
CA TYR A 125 -0.10 2.74 8.22
C TYR A 125 -0.02 2.61 6.69
N SER A 126 0.78 1.68 6.21
CA SER A 126 0.88 1.34 4.78
C SER A 126 0.56 -0.15 4.61
N LEU A 127 -0.50 -0.47 3.87
CA LEU A 127 -0.87 -1.84 3.53
C LEU A 127 -0.43 -2.16 2.11
N LEU A 128 0.37 -3.20 1.97
CA LEU A 128 0.73 -3.76 0.68
C LEU A 128 -0.26 -4.87 0.33
N VAL A 129 -1.02 -4.70 -0.76
CA VAL A 129 -2.10 -5.59 -1.16
C VAL A 129 -1.77 -6.24 -2.50
N ASN A 130 -1.94 -7.55 -2.62
CA ASN A 130 -1.78 -8.27 -3.88
C ASN A 130 -2.96 -7.98 -4.82
N LEU A 131 -2.71 -7.45 -6.01
CA LEU A 131 -3.73 -7.14 -7.01
C LEU A 131 -4.41 -8.39 -7.62
N VAL A 132 -3.80 -9.57 -7.51
CA VAL A 132 -4.35 -10.83 -8.03
C VAL A 132 -5.30 -11.49 -7.02
N SER A 133 -4.96 -11.46 -5.73
CA SER A 133 -5.75 -12.13 -4.67
C SER A 133 -6.58 -11.18 -3.82
N ALA A 134 -6.38 -9.87 -3.95
CA ALA A 134 -6.87 -8.81 -3.05
C ALA A 134 -6.38 -8.93 -1.60
N ARG A 135 -5.55 -9.93 -1.26
CA ARG A 135 -5.08 -10.18 0.10
C ARG A 135 -3.90 -9.28 0.49
N VAL A 136 -3.72 -9.10 1.79
CA VAL A 136 -2.64 -8.27 2.34
C VAL A 136 -1.34 -9.06 2.36
N ILE A 137 -0.31 -8.52 1.73
CA ILE A 137 1.06 -9.07 1.72
C ILE A 137 1.79 -8.65 2.99
N ASP A 138 1.74 -7.35 3.32
CA ASP A 138 2.46 -6.77 4.45
C ASP A 138 1.77 -5.49 4.94
N MET A 139 2.06 -5.10 6.18
CA MET A 139 1.64 -3.84 6.76
C MET A 139 2.77 -3.24 7.61
N THR A 140 3.03 -1.95 7.40
CA THR A 140 4.01 -1.20 8.17
C THR A 140 3.40 0.05 8.77
N TYR A 141 3.95 0.51 9.88
CA TYR A 141 3.71 1.84 10.42
C TYR A 141 4.93 2.71 10.18
N THR A 142 4.74 3.89 9.58
CA THR A 142 5.80 4.88 9.43
C THR A 142 5.77 5.81 10.64
N GLU A 143 6.77 5.70 11.49
CA GLU A 143 6.98 6.59 12.63
C GLU A 143 8.02 7.65 12.27
N PHE A 144 7.82 8.88 12.72
CA PHE A 144 8.77 9.97 12.53
C PHE A 144 9.41 10.35 13.87
N ALA A 145 10.70 10.69 13.85
CA ALA A 145 11.36 11.24 15.03
C ALA A 145 10.69 12.56 15.47
N PRO A 146 10.77 12.97 16.75
CA PRO A 146 10.12 14.20 17.22
C PRO A 146 10.54 15.48 16.48
N ASN A 147 11.79 15.52 16.00
CA ASN A 147 12.31 16.62 15.19
C ASN A 147 11.84 16.57 13.73
N GLY A 148 11.12 15.52 13.35
CA GLY A 148 10.64 15.25 12.02
C GLY A 148 11.73 14.94 11.01
N ASN A 149 13.02 14.78 11.33
CA ASN A 149 14.08 14.70 10.30
C ASN A 149 14.43 13.27 9.86
N SER A 150 13.82 12.28 10.48
CA SER A 150 13.99 10.88 10.11
C SER A 150 12.69 10.11 10.34
N SER A 151 12.58 8.99 9.65
CA SER A 151 11.47 8.07 9.79
C SER A 151 11.98 6.64 10.00
N ARG A 152 11.16 5.82 10.65
CA ARG A 152 11.36 4.39 10.78
C ARG A 152 10.11 3.67 10.28
N LEU A 153 10.33 2.64 9.46
CA LEU A 153 9.29 1.69 9.09
C LEU A 153 9.26 0.58 10.15
N LEU A 154 8.13 0.47 10.83
CA LEU A 154 7.87 -0.54 11.84
C LEU A 154 6.95 -1.61 11.27
N PRO A 155 7.41 -2.86 11.11
CA PRO A 155 6.56 -3.93 10.62
C PRO A 155 5.46 -4.26 11.63
N VAL A 156 4.23 -4.43 11.14
CA VAL A 156 3.09 -4.84 11.96
C VAL A 156 3.05 -6.37 12.00
N LYS A 157 3.37 -6.93 13.15
CA LYS A 157 3.34 -8.39 13.36
C LYS A 157 1.91 -8.86 13.61
N PHE A 158 1.19 -9.26 12.56
CA PHE A 158 -0.20 -9.71 12.65
C PHE A 158 -0.44 -10.82 13.69
N SER A 159 0.48 -11.80 13.78
CA SER A 159 0.43 -12.89 14.76
C SER A 159 0.50 -12.45 16.22
N SER A 160 0.98 -11.23 16.50
CA SER A 160 1.00 -10.66 17.85
C SER A 160 -0.28 -9.90 18.21
N LEU A 161 -1.13 -9.61 17.21
CA LEU A 161 -2.32 -8.78 17.35
C LEU A 161 -3.62 -9.54 17.14
N CYS A 162 -3.59 -10.59 16.32
CA CYS A 162 -4.76 -11.32 15.84
C CYS A 162 -4.65 -12.80 16.16
N GLN A 163 -5.79 -13.47 16.31
CA GLN A 163 -5.84 -14.93 16.40
C GLN A 163 -5.56 -15.54 15.03
N GLU A 164 -4.94 -16.74 14.98
CA GLU A 164 -4.57 -17.41 13.72
C GLU A 164 -5.73 -17.53 12.73
N LYS A 165 -6.93 -17.90 13.22
CA LYS A 165 -8.15 -17.97 12.40
C LYS A 165 -8.55 -16.63 11.74
N GLU A 166 -8.19 -15.50 12.36
CA GLU A 166 -8.44 -14.16 11.81
C GLU A 166 -7.41 -13.81 10.73
N ILE A 167 -6.26 -14.50 10.73
CA ILE A 167 -5.12 -14.25 9.85
C ILE A 167 -5.22 -15.01 8.51
N ASP A 168 -5.58 -16.28 8.55
CA ASP A 168 -5.58 -17.19 7.37
C ASP A 168 -6.46 -16.72 6.20
N GLY A 169 -7.50 -15.93 6.50
CA GLY A 169 -8.43 -15.40 5.52
C GLY A 169 -7.97 -14.12 4.82
N PHE A 170 -7.03 -13.36 5.41
CA PHE A 170 -6.69 -12.02 4.92
C PHE A 170 -5.25 -11.87 4.40
N LEU A 171 -4.30 -12.69 4.88
CA LEU A 171 -2.92 -12.62 4.43
C LEU A 171 -2.67 -13.40 3.13
N ASP A 172 -1.81 -12.81 2.30
CA ASP A 172 -1.31 -13.40 1.07
C ASP A 172 -0.04 -14.21 1.35
N GLY A 173 -0.24 -15.48 1.68
CA GLY A 173 0.81 -16.38 2.14
C GLY A 173 0.78 -16.61 3.66
N LYS A 174 1.60 -17.56 4.13
CA LYS A 174 1.73 -17.81 5.58
C LYS A 174 2.55 -16.66 6.20
N PRO A 175 2.18 -16.16 7.39
CA PRO A 175 3.00 -15.17 8.09
C PRO A 175 4.42 -15.71 8.24
N ALA A 176 5.43 -14.90 7.93
CA ALA A 176 6.81 -15.25 8.22
C ALA A 176 6.92 -15.45 9.74
N LEU A 177 7.18 -16.70 10.13
CA LEU A 177 7.45 -17.12 11.51
C LEU A 177 8.75 -16.50 12.02
#